data_AF-A0AAN5CDJ3-F1
#
_entry.id   AF-A0AAN5CDJ3-F1
#
_cell.length_a   1.000
_cell.length_b   1.000
_cell.length_c   1.000
_cell.angle_alpha   90.00
_cell.angle_beta   90.00
_cell.angle_gamma   90.00
#
_symmetry.space_group_name_H-M   'P 1'
#
loop_
_entity.id
_entity.type
_entity.pdbx_description
1 polymer ?
#
loop_
_entity_poly.entity_id
_entity_poly.type
_entity_poly.pdbx_seq_one_letter_code
_entity_poly.pdbx_strand_id
1 'polypeptide(L)'
;KAVINGKKEKITCTMVGYSTLNCSQSISYDAKSEEGETSSNDFVCDECQMAAIEFKKFVDDTNERATIHAFISENFCRQLPRFQDECDLVLAELLPKLWHHLDVLLDNPKQACAQIGFCPNQAGLPFNNAVSLYNVLISI
;
A
#
# COMPACT_ATOMS: atom_id res chain seq x y z
N LYS A 1 35.62 24.55 -9.47
CA LYS A 1 35.06 25.35 -8.35
C LYS A 1 33.75 24.69 -7.95
N ALA A 2 33.66 24.11 -6.75
CA ALA A 2 32.39 23.59 -6.23
C ALA A 2 31.48 24.79 -5.88
N VAL A 3 30.22 24.73 -6.31
CA VAL A 3 29.21 25.74 -5.98
C VAL A 3 28.34 25.14 -4.88
N ILE A 4 28.41 25.70 -3.66
CA ILE A 4 27.56 25.28 -2.54
C ILE A 4 26.26 26.07 -2.63
N ASN A 5 25.16 25.40 -2.99
CA ASN A 5 23.84 26.02 -3.11
C ASN A 5 22.82 25.25 -2.26
N GLY A 6 22.58 25.73 -1.04
CA GLY A 6 21.47 25.30 -0.20
C GLY A 6 21.91 24.72 1.15
N LYS A 7 21.49 25.38 2.24
CA LYS A 7 21.55 24.85 3.61
C LYS A 7 20.31 23.98 3.80
N LYS A 8 20.47 22.67 4.00
CA LYS A 8 19.35 21.80 4.40
C LYS A 8 19.45 21.51 5.89
N GLU A 9 18.34 21.72 6.57
CA GLU A 9 18.23 21.64 8.02
C GLU A 9 17.29 20.49 8.36
N LYS A 10 17.83 19.40 8.92
CA LYS A 10 17.07 18.20 9.25
C LYS A 10 16.87 18.15 10.76
N ILE A 11 15.60 18.15 11.16
CA ILE A 11 15.19 17.95 12.55
C ILE A 11 14.84 16.48 12.72
N THR A 12 15.59 15.78 13.56
CA THR A 12 15.33 14.38 13.91
C THR A 12 14.78 14.34 15.32
N CYS A 13 13.60 13.76 15.47
CA CYS A 13 12.94 13.60 16.75
C CYS A 13 12.88 12.12 17.13
N THR A 14 13.22 11.81 18.37
CA THR A 14 13.07 10.48 18.95
C THR A 14 12.14 10.55 20.16
N MET A 15 11.26 9.55 20.24
CA MET A 15 10.40 9.34 21.40
C MET A 15 11.27 8.83 22.55
N VAL A 16 11.28 9.55 23.67
CA VAL A 16 11.96 9.10 24.89
C VAL A 16 10.89 8.69 25.91
N GLY A 17 10.28 7.53 25.68
CA GLY A 17 9.07 7.09 26.41
C GLY A 17 7.81 7.30 25.58
N TYR A 18 6.65 7.48 26.22
CA TYR A 18 5.34 7.53 25.53
C TYR A 18 4.79 8.95 25.30
N SER A 19 5.35 9.98 25.94
CA SER A 19 4.77 11.33 25.94
C SER A 19 5.78 12.46 25.73
N THR A 20 7.08 12.17 25.66
CA THR A 20 8.12 13.18 25.44
C THR A 20 8.82 12.94 24.11
N LEU A 21 8.82 14.00 23.29
CA LEU A 21 9.48 14.05 21.99
C LEU A 21 10.77 14.86 22.16
N ASN A 22 11.93 14.26 21.93
CA ASN A 22 13.20 14.98 21.95
C ASN A 22 13.73 15.14 20.53
N CYS A 23 13.95 16.38 20.11
CA CYS A 23 14.37 16.72 18.76
C CYS A 23 15.76 17.34 18.76
N SER A 24 16.60 16.88 17.83
CA SER A 24 17.92 17.44 17.56
C SER A 24 18.02 17.86 16.10
N GLN A 25 18.73 18.97 15.85
CA GLN A 25 18.87 19.55 14.53
C GLN A 25 20.28 19.32 13.99
N SER A 26 20.37 18.79 12.77
CA SER A 26 21.63 18.67 12.04
C SER A 26 21.54 19.46 10.75
N ILE A 27 22.64 20.13 10.42
CA ILE A 27 22.77 20.95 9.20
C ILE A 27 23.71 20.22 8.26
N SER A 28 23.28 20.01 7.02
CA SER A 28 24.12 19.52 5.93
C SER A 28 24.20 20.54 4.80
N TYR A 29 25.36 20.63 4.16
CA TYR A 29 25.61 21.46 2.98
C TYR A 29 25.81 20.53 1.77
N ASP A 30 25.04 20.75 0.71
CA ASP A 30 25.11 19.91 -0.49
C ASP A 30 26.18 20.44 -1.47
N ALA A 31 27.00 19.53 -2.01
CA ALA A 31 27.81 19.74 -3.22
C ALA A 31 27.16 18.94 -4.36
N LYS A 32 26.86 19.59 -5.50
CA LYS A 32 26.04 19.00 -6.59
C LYS A 32 26.90 18.41 -7.73
N SER A 33 26.61 17.18 -8.13
CA SER A 33 26.85 16.59 -9.47
C SER A 33 25.65 15.70 -9.87
N GLU A 34 25.44 15.50 -11.16
CA GLU A 34 24.27 14.87 -11.83
C GLU A 34 23.97 13.42 -11.39
N GLU A 35 22.69 13.03 -11.49
CA GLU A 35 22.06 11.68 -11.29
C GLU A 35 22.26 10.97 -9.93
N GLY A 36 21.17 10.88 -9.13
CA GLY A 36 21.05 10.01 -7.95
C GLY A 36 20.20 10.58 -6.80
N GLU A 37 18.89 10.36 -6.81
CA GLU A 37 18.00 10.59 -5.65
C GLU A 37 17.69 9.26 -4.94
N THR A 38 18.58 8.85 -4.03
CA THR A 38 18.55 7.53 -3.37
C THR A 38 18.20 7.62 -1.88
N SER A 39 17.34 8.55 -1.45
CA SER A 39 16.99 8.66 -0.01
C SER A 39 15.51 8.82 0.32
N SER A 40 14.72 9.49 -0.51
CA SER A 40 13.26 9.59 -0.31
C SER A 40 12.52 8.38 -0.87
N ASN A 41 12.95 7.89 -2.04
CA ASN A 41 12.34 6.77 -2.73
C ASN A 41 12.52 5.46 -1.95
N ASP A 42 13.66 5.28 -1.28
CA ASP A 42 13.94 4.09 -0.48
C ASP A 42 13.09 4.07 0.80
N PHE A 43 12.94 5.21 1.49
CA PHE A 43 12.08 5.31 2.68
C PHE A 43 10.61 5.00 2.36
N VAL A 44 10.07 5.54 1.27
CA VAL A 44 8.68 5.28 0.84
C VAL A 44 8.48 3.81 0.45
N CYS A 45 9.49 3.20 -0.19
CA CYS A 45 9.47 1.78 -0.53
C CYS A 45 9.48 0.89 0.72
N ASP A 46 10.26 1.25 1.74
CA ASP A 46 10.34 0.50 3.00
C ASP A 46 9.02 0.62 3.80
N GLU A 47 8.46 1.82 3.92
CA GLU A 47 7.17 2.04 4.58
C GLU A 47 6.03 1.28 3.89
N CYS A 48 5.99 1.29 2.55
CA CYS A 48 5.01 0.50 1.82
C CYS A 48 5.16 -0.99 2.12
N GLN A 49 6.38 -1.52 2.15
CA GLN A 49 6.61 -2.94 2.42
C GLN A 49 6.17 -3.30 3.84
N MET A 50 6.45 -2.45 4.83
CA MET A 50 5.98 -2.64 6.20
C MET A 50 4.44 -2.67 6.27
N ALA A 51 3.78 -1.72 5.60
CA ALA A 51 2.33 -1.68 5.53
C ALA A 51 1.75 -2.92 4.83
N ALA A 52 2.37 -3.39 3.73
CA ALA A 52 1.95 -4.59 3.01
C ALA A 52 2.10 -5.85 3.88
N ILE A 53 3.17 -5.96 4.66
CA ILE A 53 3.39 -7.07 5.60
C ILE A 53 2.34 -7.05 6.71
N GLU A 54 2.04 -5.88 7.27
CA GLU A 54 1.00 -5.75 8.31
C GLU A 54 -0.39 -6.07 7.74
N PHE A 55 -0.69 -5.56 6.54
CA PHE A 55 -1.94 -5.86 5.86
C PHE A 55 -2.09 -7.33 5.53
N LYS A 56 -1.00 -8.03 5.16
CA LYS A 56 -1.02 -9.48 4.92
C LYS A 56 -1.43 -10.25 6.17
N LYS A 57 -1.01 -9.84 7.37
CA LYS A 57 -1.46 -10.48 8.62
C LYS A 57 -2.97 -10.38 8.80
N PHE A 58 -3.54 -9.21 8.50
CA PHE A 58 -4.98 -9.01 8.53
C PHE A 58 -5.69 -9.86 7.46
N VAL A 59 -5.15 -9.87 6.24
CA VAL A 59 -5.67 -10.69 5.14
C VAL A 59 -5.60 -12.17 5.49
N ASP A 60 -4.57 -12.67 6.17
CA ASP A 60 -4.44 -14.09 6.55
C ASP A 60 -5.35 -14.52 7.71
N ASP A 61 -5.91 -13.57 8.46
CA ASP A 61 -6.78 -13.88 9.58
C ASP A 61 -8.20 -14.25 9.09
N THR A 62 -8.57 -15.52 9.28
CA THR A 62 -9.88 -16.04 8.89
C THR A 62 -11.03 -15.41 9.68
N ASN A 63 -10.79 -14.94 10.92
CA ASN A 63 -11.79 -14.23 11.71
C ASN A 63 -12.03 -12.82 11.14
N GLU A 64 -10.97 -12.14 10.71
CA GLU A 64 -11.11 -10.82 10.06
C GLU A 64 -11.85 -10.93 8.73
N ARG A 65 -11.53 -11.95 7.91
CA ARG A 65 -12.30 -12.25 6.68
C ARG A 65 -13.79 -12.47 6.97
N ALA A 66 -14.11 -13.26 8.00
CA ALA A 66 -15.48 -13.53 8.40
C ALA A 66 -16.18 -12.27 8.94
N THR A 67 -15.47 -11.45 9.71
CA THR A 67 -15.96 -10.18 10.25
C THR A 67 -16.31 -9.21 9.12
N ILE A 68 -15.47 -9.10 8.08
CA ILE A 68 -15.76 -8.28 6.90
C ILE A 68 -16.99 -8.80 6.15
N HIS A 69 -17.08 -10.12 5.93
CA HIS A 69 -18.26 -10.70 5.28
C HIS A 69 -19.54 -10.37 6.06
N ALA A 70 -19.53 -10.61 7.38
CA ALA A 70 -20.67 -10.30 8.25
C ALA A 70 -21.01 -8.81 8.23
N PHE A 71 -20.01 -7.93 8.30
CA PHE A 71 -20.21 -6.49 8.25
C PHE A 71 -20.93 -6.06 6.97
N ILE A 72 -20.50 -6.57 5.80
CA ILE A 72 -21.12 -6.20 4.53
C ILE A 72 -22.54 -6.79 4.43
N SER A 73 -22.72 -8.07 4.79
CA SER A 73 -24.05 -8.69 4.79
C SER A 73 -25.03 -7.94 5.69
N GLU A 74 -24.61 -7.63 6.92
CA GLU A 74 -25.49 -7.03 7.93
C GLU A 74 -25.78 -5.54 7.71
N ASN A 75 -24.79 -4.78 7.23
CA ASN A 75 -24.91 -3.32 7.11
C ASN A 75 -25.22 -2.85 5.69
N PHE A 76 -24.99 -3.68 4.66
CA PHE A 76 -25.27 -3.33 3.27
C PHE A 76 -26.33 -4.25 2.66
N CYS A 77 -26.13 -5.58 2.64
CA CYS A 77 -27.08 -6.49 1.97
C CYS A 77 -28.47 -6.45 2.62
N ARG A 78 -28.55 -6.43 3.96
CA ARG A 78 -29.83 -6.30 4.69
C ARG A 78 -30.57 -4.99 4.42
N GLN A 79 -29.88 -3.95 3.97
CA GLN A 79 -30.51 -2.67 3.57
C GLN A 79 -31.14 -2.76 2.18
N LEU A 80 -31.02 -3.90 1.49
CA LEU A 80 -31.58 -4.18 0.17
C LEU A 80 -32.60 -5.34 0.25
N PRO A 81 -33.80 -5.18 0.87
CA PRO A 81 -34.70 -6.30 1.16
C PRO A 81 -35.11 -7.12 -0.06
N ARG A 82 -35.18 -6.50 -1.25
CA ARG A 82 -35.54 -7.18 -2.50
C ARG A 82 -34.37 -7.96 -3.12
N PHE A 83 -33.13 -7.58 -2.81
CA PHE A 83 -31.91 -8.11 -3.41
C PHE A 83 -30.97 -8.71 -2.37
N GLN A 84 -31.44 -8.94 -1.15
CA GLN A 84 -30.60 -9.37 -0.03
C GLN A 84 -29.92 -10.70 -0.37
N ASP A 85 -30.70 -11.69 -0.81
CA ASP A 85 -30.17 -13.02 -1.15
C ASP A 85 -29.17 -12.97 -2.31
N GLU A 86 -29.43 -12.14 -3.34
CA GLU A 86 -28.51 -11.94 -4.47
C GLU A 86 -27.22 -11.25 -4.01
N CYS A 87 -27.33 -10.26 -3.11
CA CYS A 87 -26.19 -9.57 -2.53
C CYS A 87 -25.32 -10.54 -1.71
N ASP A 88 -25.93 -11.36 -0.85
CA ASP A 88 -25.22 -12.36 -0.06
C ASP A 88 -24.56 -13.43 -0.96
N LEU A 89 -25.21 -13.82 -2.06
CA LEU A 89 -24.64 -14.74 -3.05
C LEU A 89 -23.42 -14.13 -3.76
N VAL A 90 -23.51 -12.85 -4.14
CA VAL A 90 -22.38 -12.11 -4.71
C VAL A 90 -21.22 -12.02 -3.73
N LEU A 91 -21.47 -11.77 -2.44
CA LEU A 91 -20.40 -11.76 -1.42
C LEU A 91 -19.73 -13.12 -1.28
N ALA A 92 -20.51 -14.20 -1.29
CA ALA A 92 -20.01 -15.57 -1.19
C ALA A 92 -19.08 -15.93 -2.38
N GLU A 93 -19.25 -15.31 -3.54
CA GLU A 93 -18.38 -15.50 -4.70
C GLU A 93 -17.20 -14.52 -4.74
N LEU A 94 -17.45 -13.24 -4.50
CA LEU A 94 -16.47 -12.17 -4.69
C LEU A 94 -15.42 -12.14 -3.57
N LEU A 95 -15.83 -12.27 -2.30
CA LEU A 95 -14.89 -12.12 -1.18
C LEU A 95 -13.81 -13.21 -1.19
N PRO A 96 -14.10 -14.50 -1.41
CA PRO A 96 -13.04 -15.52 -1.51
C PRO A 96 -12.04 -15.24 -2.63
N LYS A 97 -12.50 -14.76 -3.79
CA LYS A 97 -11.63 -14.39 -4.91
C LYS A 97 -10.76 -13.18 -4.56
N LEU A 98 -11.34 -12.16 -3.92
CA LEU A 98 -10.61 -11.00 -3.43
C LEU A 98 -9.50 -11.41 -2.45
N TRP A 99 -9.82 -12.26 -1.47
CA TRP A 99 -8.84 -12.73 -0.51
C TRP A 99 -7.70 -13.49 -1.18
N HIS A 100 -8.02 -14.38 -2.12
CA HIS A 100 -7.01 -15.09 -2.89
C HIS A 100 -6.09 -14.14 -3.68
N HIS A 101 -6.65 -13.10 -4.32
CA HIS A 101 -5.85 -12.11 -5.02
C HIS A 101 -4.95 -11.30 -4.08
N LEU A 102 -5.45 -10.93 -2.90
CA LEU A 102 -4.67 -10.24 -1.89
C LEU A 102 -3.56 -11.14 -1.32
N ASP A 103 -3.82 -12.43 -1.11
CA ASP A 103 -2.80 -13.40 -0.71
C ASP A 103 -1.65 -13.42 -1.71
N VAL A 104 -1.95 -13.63 -3.00
CA VAL A 104 -0.95 -13.68 -4.07
C VAL A 104 -0.20 -12.36 -4.23
N LEU A 105 -0.90 -11.23 -4.14
CA LEU A 105 -0.28 -9.91 -4.28
C LEU A 105 0.69 -9.63 -3.13
N LEU A 106 0.29 -9.92 -1.89
CA LEU A 106 1.02 -9.54 -0.68
C LEU A 106 2.12 -10.53 -0.28
N ASP A 107 2.18 -11.72 -0.89
CA ASP A 107 3.28 -12.70 -0.70
C ASP A 107 4.66 -12.12 -1.06
N ASN A 108 4.70 -11.11 -1.93
CA ASN A 108 5.92 -10.36 -2.23
C ASN A 108 5.68 -8.85 -2.01
N PRO A 109 5.90 -8.35 -0.78
CA PRO A 109 5.66 -6.95 -0.43
C PRO A 109 6.38 -5.96 -1.33
N LYS A 110 7.63 -6.26 -1.72
CA LYS A 110 8.41 -5.39 -2.61
C LYS A 110 7.79 -5.30 -4.01
N GLN A 111 7.35 -6.44 -4.55
CA GLN A 111 6.67 -6.46 -5.85
C GLN A 111 5.30 -5.79 -5.78
N ALA A 112 4.52 -6.00 -4.73
CA ALA A 112 3.25 -5.30 -4.50
C ALA A 112 3.48 -3.78 -4.47
N CYS A 113 4.47 -3.32 -3.70
CA CYS A 113 4.85 -1.92 -3.59
C CYS A 113 5.40 -1.33 -4.89
N ALA A 114 6.07 -2.14 -5.71
CA ALA A 114 6.58 -1.72 -7.02
C ALA A 114 5.46 -1.61 -8.07
N GLN A 115 4.54 -2.59 -8.07
CA GLN A 115 3.28 -2.48 -8.82
C GLN A 115 2.55 -1.21 -8.42
N ILE A 116 2.61 -0.85 -7.12
CA ILE A 116 2.01 0.37 -6.61
C ILE A 116 2.82 1.67 -6.69
N GLY A 117 3.97 1.65 -7.36
CA GLY A 117 4.80 2.83 -7.60
C GLY A 117 5.53 3.37 -6.36
N PHE A 118 5.42 2.70 -5.21
CA PHE A 118 6.16 3.04 -4.00
C PHE A 118 7.57 2.45 -3.97
N CYS A 119 7.83 1.40 -4.75
CA CYS A 119 9.17 0.85 -4.97
C CYS A 119 9.60 0.97 -6.44
N PRO A 120 10.91 1.10 -6.71
CA PRO A 120 11.43 1.05 -8.09
C PRO A 120 11.14 -0.32 -8.71
N ASN A 121 10.53 -0.31 -9.90
CA ASN A 121 10.26 -1.51 -10.67
C ASN A 121 11.56 -2.04 -11.30
N GLN A 122 11.90 -3.31 -11.02
CA GLN A 122 12.83 -4.04 -11.89
C GLN A 122 12.06 -4.36 -13.18
N ALA A 123 12.18 -3.50 -14.18
CA ALA A 123 11.37 -3.42 -15.40
C ALA A 123 9.94 -2.89 -15.17
N GLY A 124 9.73 -1.66 -15.63
CA GLY A 124 8.49 -0.92 -15.49
C GLY A 124 7.30 -1.59 -16.17
N LEU A 125 6.21 -1.71 -15.44
CA LEU A 125 4.89 -1.57 -16.01
C LEU A 125 4.23 -0.35 -15.35
N PRO A 126 3.83 0.67 -16.13
CA PRO A 126 3.03 1.75 -15.59
C PRO A 126 1.69 1.17 -15.13
N PHE A 127 1.22 1.65 -14.00
CA PHE A 127 -0.08 1.35 -13.42
C PHE A 127 -1.32 1.65 -14.28
N ASN A 128 -1.14 2.10 -15.52
CA ASN A 128 -2.24 2.49 -16.40
C ASN A 128 -3.00 1.32 -17.06
N ASN A 129 -2.77 0.08 -16.61
CA ASN A 129 -3.35 -1.11 -17.24
C ASN A 129 -4.23 -1.98 -16.33
N ALA A 130 -4.58 -1.52 -15.12
CA ALA A 130 -5.68 -2.14 -14.37
C ALA A 130 -7.05 -1.97 -15.09
N VAL A 131 -7.17 -0.99 -16.00
CA VAL A 131 -8.32 -0.84 -16.91
C VAL A 131 -8.24 -1.84 -18.10
N SER A 132 -7.08 -2.43 -18.38
CA SER A 132 -6.90 -3.29 -19.56
C SER A 132 -7.51 -4.68 -19.41
N LEU A 133 -7.61 -5.22 -18.18
CA LEU A 133 -8.27 -6.52 -17.96
C LEU A 133 -9.80 -6.43 -18.01
N TYR A 134 -10.37 -5.27 -17.64
CA TYR A 134 -11.80 -5.00 -17.78
C TYR A 134 -12.24 -4.97 -19.26
N ASN A 135 -11.37 -4.51 -20.17
CA ASN A 135 -11.64 -4.50 -21.61
C ASN A 135 -11.53 -5.89 -22.29
N VAL A 136 -10.78 -6.83 -21.71
CA VAL A 136 -10.67 -8.20 -22.25
C VAL A 136 -11.95 -9.02 -21.97
N LEU A 137 -12.62 -8.76 -20.85
CA LEU A 137 -13.85 -9.48 -20.46
C LEU A 137 -15.13 -8.98 -21.16
N ILE A 138 -15.12 -7.84 -21.83
CA ILE A 138 -16.27 -7.30 -22.59
C ILE A 138 -16.29 -7.77 -24.06
N SER A 139 -15.24 -8.47 -24.51
CA SER A 139 -15.11 -8.93 -25.92
C SER A 139 -15.25 -10.45 -26.11
N ILE A 140 -15.74 -11.18 -25.10
CA ILE A 140 -16.15 -12.60 -25.20
C ILE A 140 -17.64 -12.67 -24.90
#